data_AF-A0AAV5LT29-F1
#
_entry.id   AF-A0AAV5LT29-F1
#
_cell.length_a   1.000
_cell.length_b   1.000
_cell.length_c   1.000
_cell.angle_alpha   90.00
_cell.angle_beta   90.00
_cell.angle_gamma   90.00
#
_symmetry.space_group_name_H-M   'P 1'
#
loop_
_entity.id
_entity.type
_entity.pdbx_description
1 polymer ?
#
loop_
_entity_poly.entity_id
_entity_poly.type
_entity_poly.pdbx_seq_one_letter_code
_entity_poly.pdbx_strand_id
1 'polypeptide(L)'
;MLTLTTGDHLRMLMDNVVKGIPLGQSVVGKLSQDIVAASSNPSVLVEILPKELLEWKLQMLKSASAYSNSHLHATKAEVLLLCSGRDQLFPSEEEGERLCHALPNCEIRRWY
;
A
#
# COMPACT_ATOMS: atom_id res chain seq x y z
N MET A 1 -27.63 -12.12 8.82
CA MET A 1 -26.70 -12.62 7.79
C MET A 1 -26.53 -11.50 6.79
N LEU A 2 -25.40 -10.80 6.78
CA LEU A 2 -25.15 -9.67 5.86
C LEU A 2 -24.07 -10.10 4.86
N THR A 3 -24.47 -10.24 3.61
CA THR A 3 -23.61 -10.66 2.49
C THR A 3 -22.75 -9.49 2.05
N LEU A 4 -21.44 -9.68 2.17
CA LEU A 4 -20.39 -8.77 1.75
C LEU A 4 -20.31 -8.76 0.21
N THR A 5 -20.77 -7.70 -0.44
CA THR A 5 -20.53 -7.46 -1.87
C THR A 5 -19.10 -6.95 -2.03
N THR A 6 -18.15 -7.89 -2.07
CA THR A 6 -16.68 -7.70 -2.17
C THR A 6 -16.19 -7.08 -3.49
N GLY A 7 -17.09 -6.57 -4.36
CA GLY A 7 -16.75 -6.23 -5.75
C GLY A 7 -16.22 -4.82 -6.01
N ASP A 8 -16.55 -3.81 -5.19
CA ASP A 8 -16.62 -2.43 -5.71
C ASP A 8 -15.65 -1.41 -5.10
N HIS A 9 -14.89 -1.75 -4.05
CA HIS A 9 -14.00 -0.78 -3.40
C HIS A 9 -12.71 -0.50 -4.20
N LEU A 10 -12.13 -1.50 -4.87
CA LEU A 10 -10.92 -1.32 -5.68
C LEU A 10 -11.21 -0.61 -7.01
N ARG A 11 -12.37 -0.88 -7.64
CA ARG A 11 -12.84 -0.15 -8.82
C ARG A 11 -13.01 1.34 -8.53
N MET A 12 -13.60 1.67 -7.39
CA MET A 12 -13.83 3.04 -6.98
C MET A 12 -12.52 3.79 -6.64
N LEU A 13 -11.51 3.09 -6.10
CA LEU A 13 -10.16 3.64 -5.93
C LEU A 13 -9.45 3.86 -7.28
N MET A 14 -9.62 2.95 -8.25
CA MET A 14 -9.08 3.11 -9.61
C MET A 14 -9.71 4.32 -10.33
N ASP A 15 -11.02 4.53 -10.22
CA ASP A 15 -11.72 5.66 -10.86
C ASP A 15 -11.25 7.03 -10.32
N ASN A 16 -10.87 7.09 -9.04
CA ASN A 16 -10.34 8.31 -8.41
C ASN A 16 -8.87 8.57 -8.78
N VAL A 17 -8.06 7.53 -8.93
CA VAL A 17 -6.66 7.64 -9.40
C VAL A 17 -6.59 8.07 -10.87
N VAL A 18 -7.51 7.58 -11.71
CA VAL A 18 -7.62 7.96 -13.13
C VAL A 18 -7.95 9.44 -13.30
N LYS A 19 -8.73 10.04 -12.39
CA LYS A 19 -9.14 11.46 -12.48
C LYS A 19 -8.13 12.47 -11.91
N GLY A 20 -7.15 12.04 -11.10
CA GLY A 20 -6.37 12.97 -10.28
C GLY A 20 -4.92 13.24 -10.66
N ILE A 21 -4.26 12.39 -11.47
CA ILE A 21 -2.79 12.47 -11.63
C ILE A 21 -2.38 12.26 -13.10
N PRO A 22 -1.84 13.28 -13.80
CA PRO A 22 -1.43 13.16 -15.20
C PRO A 22 -0.01 12.60 -15.37
N LEU A 23 0.39 11.62 -14.57
CA LEU A 23 1.68 10.93 -14.71
C LEU A 23 1.50 9.43 -14.41
N GLY A 24 1.49 8.59 -15.45
CA GLY A 24 1.72 7.14 -15.31
C GLY A 24 0.49 6.21 -15.28
N GLN A 25 -0.65 6.62 -15.84
CA GLN A 25 -1.90 5.83 -15.87
C GLN A 25 -1.74 4.38 -16.39
N SER A 26 -0.82 4.13 -17.33
CA SER A 26 -0.61 2.78 -17.89
C SER A 26 0.22 1.87 -16.97
N VAL A 27 1.19 2.43 -16.24
CA VAL A 27 2.12 1.65 -15.42
C VAL A 27 1.48 1.31 -14.07
N VAL A 28 0.81 2.27 -13.43
CA VAL A 28 0.13 2.05 -12.14
C VAL A 28 -1.12 1.20 -12.29
N GLY A 29 -1.89 1.39 -13.37
CA GLY A 29 -3.09 0.59 -13.64
C GLY A 29 -2.77 -0.88 -13.91
N LYS A 30 -1.72 -1.13 -14.69
CA LYS A 30 -1.25 -2.50 -14.99
C LYS A 30 -0.65 -3.17 -13.77
N LEU A 31 0.23 -2.48 -13.03
CA LEU A 31 0.79 -3.00 -11.78
C LEU A 31 -0.28 -3.28 -10.73
N SER A 32 -1.34 -2.47 -10.65
CA SER A 32 -2.45 -2.72 -9.72
C SER A 32 -3.23 -3.98 -10.10
N GLN A 33 -3.50 -4.21 -11.38
CA GLN A 33 -4.13 -5.45 -11.85
C GLN A 33 -3.23 -6.67 -11.61
N ASP A 34 -1.93 -6.50 -11.84
CA ASP A 34 -0.94 -7.55 -11.68
C ASP A 34 -0.73 -7.93 -10.21
N ILE A 35 -0.77 -6.95 -9.28
CA ILE A 35 -0.69 -7.16 -7.83
C ILE A 35 -1.99 -7.81 -7.30
N VAL A 36 -3.15 -7.46 -7.85
CA VAL A 36 -4.44 -8.09 -7.50
C VAL A 36 -4.52 -9.53 -8.03
N ALA A 37 -3.99 -9.81 -9.21
CA ALA A 37 -3.90 -11.17 -9.74
C ALA A 37 -2.90 -12.02 -8.93
N ALA A 38 -1.79 -11.39 -8.53
CA ALA A 38 -0.75 -11.96 -7.69
C ALA A 38 -1.15 -12.28 -6.24
N SER A 39 -2.04 -11.49 -5.63
CA SER A 39 -2.50 -11.74 -4.26
C SER A 39 -3.22 -13.09 -4.14
N SER A 40 -3.76 -13.60 -5.26
CA SER A 40 -4.43 -14.89 -5.34
C SER A 40 -3.45 -16.05 -5.59
N ASN A 41 -2.24 -15.80 -6.09
CA ASN A 41 -1.22 -16.80 -6.29
C ASN A 41 0.19 -16.16 -6.40
N PRO A 42 1.08 -16.31 -5.40
CA PRO A 42 2.36 -15.61 -5.33
C PRO A 42 3.33 -15.95 -6.49
N SER A 43 3.09 -17.03 -7.23
CA SER A 43 3.83 -17.40 -8.43
C SER A 43 3.64 -16.40 -9.59
N VAL A 44 2.51 -15.69 -9.65
CA VAL A 44 2.16 -14.78 -10.74
C VAL A 44 2.96 -13.46 -10.67
N LEU A 45 3.42 -13.03 -9.48
CA LEU A 45 4.33 -11.87 -9.36
C LEU A 45 5.65 -12.08 -10.08
N VAL A 46 6.13 -13.33 -10.10
CA VAL A 46 7.42 -13.70 -10.68
C VAL A 46 7.33 -13.81 -12.20
N GLU A 47 6.17 -14.15 -12.76
CA GLU A 47 5.96 -14.17 -14.22
C GLU A 47 5.83 -12.78 -14.84
N ILE A 48 5.32 -11.79 -14.09
CA ILE A 48 5.03 -10.45 -14.60
C ILE A 48 6.25 -9.51 -14.53
N LEU A 49 7.15 -9.74 -13.57
CA LEU A 49 8.30 -8.88 -13.32
C LEU A 49 9.62 -9.66 -13.40
N PRO A 50 10.53 -9.35 -14.34
CA PRO A 50 11.86 -9.95 -14.38
C PRO A 50 12.56 -9.86 -13.02
N LYS A 51 13.27 -10.92 -12.63
CA LYS A 51 13.91 -11.06 -11.32
C LYS A 51 14.75 -9.83 -10.96
N GLU A 52 15.54 -9.33 -11.90
CA GLU A 52 16.43 -8.19 -11.72
C GLU A 52 15.65 -6.90 -11.43
N LEU A 53 14.48 -6.73 -12.05
CA LEU A 53 13.62 -5.58 -11.83
C LEU A 53 12.92 -5.66 -10.46
N LEU A 54 12.53 -6.87 -10.05
CA LEU A 54 11.98 -7.10 -8.71
C LEU A 54 13.02 -6.77 -7.63
N GLU A 55 14.25 -7.27 -7.78
CA GLU A 55 15.35 -7.00 -6.85
C GLU A 55 15.63 -5.50 -6.72
N TRP A 56 15.72 -4.79 -7.84
CA TRP A 56 15.93 -3.34 -7.82
C TRP A 56 14.78 -2.59 -7.15
N LYS A 57 13.52 -2.95 -7.43
CA LYS A 57 12.36 -2.31 -6.76
C LYS A 57 12.36 -2.55 -5.25
N LEU A 58 12.72 -3.76 -4.80
CA LEU A 58 12.84 -4.07 -3.38
C LEU A 58 13.96 -3.26 -2.71
N GLN A 59 15.11 -3.09 -3.37
CA GLN A 59 16.18 -2.23 -2.86
C GLN A 59 15.76 -0.76 -2.77
N MET A 60 15.01 -0.26 -3.75
CA MET A 60 14.45 1.10 -3.69
C MET A 60 13.48 1.25 -2.52
N LEU A 61 12.54 0.31 -2.33
CA LEU A 61 11.60 0.34 -1.21
C LEU A 61 12.33 0.32 0.13
N LYS A 62 13.36 -0.52 0.28
CA LYS A 62 14.19 -0.57 1.48
C LYS A 62 14.90 0.76 1.76
N SER A 63 15.44 1.39 0.72
CA SER A 63 16.17 2.65 0.85
C SER A 63 15.22 3.80 1.21
N ALA A 64 14.06 3.87 0.54
CA ALA A 64 13.01 4.85 0.83
C ALA A 64 12.43 4.67 2.24
N SER A 65 12.18 3.43 2.68
CA SER A 65 11.66 3.17 4.02
C SER A 65 12.66 3.56 5.10
N ALA A 66 13.95 3.27 4.93
CA ALA A 66 15.00 3.69 5.86
C ALA A 66 15.07 5.22 5.98
N TYR A 67 15.00 5.93 4.86
CA TYR A 67 14.99 7.39 4.84
C TYR A 67 13.74 7.97 5.54
N SER A 68 12.55 7.49 5.19
CA SER A 68 11.31 7.94 5.82
C SER A 68 11.32 7.66 7.32
N ASN A 69 11.74 6.46 7.75
CA ASN A 69 11.81 6.07 9.15
C ASN A 69 12.74 6.97 9.97
N SER A 70 13.90 7.38 9.41
CA SER A 70 14.81 8.28 10.11
C SER A 70 14.25 9.70 10.27
N HIS A 71 13.24 10.09 9.47
CA HIS A 71 12.65 11.42 9.46
C HIS A 71 11.24 11.50 10.07
N LEU A 72 10.67 10.39 10.56
CA LEU A 72 9.33 10.40 11.18
C LEU A 72 9.22 11.43 12.31
N HIS A 73 10.28 11.57 13.11
CA HIS A 73 10.38 12.53 14.20
C HIS A 73 10.27 14.00 13.74
N ALA A 74 10.58 14.31 12.48
CA ALA A 74 10.52 15.66 11.94
C ALA A 74 9.08 16.05 11.52
N THR A 75 8.17 15.08 11.40
CA THR A 75 6.77 15.33 11.06
C THR A 75 6.04 15.93 12.25
N LYS A 76 5.77 17.24 12.19
CA LYS A 76 5.05 17.98 13.25
C LYS A 76 3.54 18.10 13.00
N ALA A 77 3.08 17.75 11.82
CA ALA A 77 1.66 17.79 11.47
C ALA A 77 0.86 16.75 12.27
N GLU A 78 -0.44 16.99 12.43
CA GLU A 78 -1.36 15.95 12.88
C GLU A 78 -1.49 14.88 11.80
N VAL A 79 -1.30 13.62 12.18
CA VAL A 79 -1.33 12.47 11.28
C VAL A 79 -2.47 11.55 11.69
N LEU A 80 -3.36 11.25 10.74
CA LEU A 80 -4.38 10.23 10.88
C LEU A 80 -3.98 9.01 10.05
N LEU A 81 -3.63 7.91 10.72
CA LEU A 81 -3.17 6.65 10.14
C LEU A 81 -4.34 5.69 9.95
N LEU A 82 -4.53 5.23 8.71
CA LEU A 82 -5.66 4.39 8.34
C LEU A 82 -5.20 2.96 8.07
N CYS A 83 -5.63 2.02 8.91
CA CYS A 83 -5.20 0.63 8.83
C CYS A 83 -6.37 -0.30 8.50
N SER A 84 -6.19 -1.14 7.49
CA SER A 84 -7.13 -2.21 7.17
C SER A 84 -6.75 -3.47 7.94
N GLY A 85 -7.63 -3.94 8.83
CA GLY A 85 -7.46 -5.21 9.56
C GLY A 85 -7.70 -6.45 8.70
N ARG A 86 -8.10 -6.29 7.44
CA ARG A 86 -8.21 -7.37 6.45
C ARG A 86 -7.18 -7.25 5.32
N ASP A 87 -6.10 -6.50 5.54
CA ASP A 87 -5.01 -6.44 4.58
C ASP A 87 -4.31 -7.82 4.50
N GLN A 88 -4.36 -8.44 3.33
CA GLN A 88 -3.72 -9.74 3.08
C GLN A 88 -2.34 -9.59 2.42
N LEU A 89 -1.97 -8.35 2.04
CA LEU A 89 -0.73 -8.05 1.33
C LEU A 89 0.34 -7.53 2.27
N PHE A 90 -0.03 -6.70 3.24
CA PHE A 90 0.90 -6.09 4.18
C PHE A 90 0.43 -6.26 5.63
N PRO A 91 1.37 -6.31 6.60
CA PRO A 91 1.07 -6.30 8.03
C PRO A 91 0.65 -4.88 8.47
N SER A 92 -0.47 -4.40 7.91
CA SER A 92 -0.92 -3.01 8.01
C SER A 92 -1.34 -2.62 9.44
N GLU A 93 -1.73 -3.58 10.26
CA GLU A 93 -2.08 -3.33 11.66
C GLU A 93 -0.81 -3.14 12.51
N GLU A 94 0.13 -4.08 12.45
CA GLU A 94 1.38 -4.02 13.20
C GLU A 94 2.23 -2.81 12.77
N GLU A 95 2.33 -2.56 11.47
CA GLU A 95 3.06 -1.41 10.93
C GLU A 95 2.38 -0.08 11.27
N GLY A 96 1.04 -0.07 11.24
CA GLY A 96 0.27 1.10 11.66
C GLY A 96 0.53 1.47 13.11
N GLU A 97 0.52 0.48 14.00
CA GLU A 97 0.88 0.69 15.41
C GLU A 97 2.31 1.19 15.54
N ARG A 98 3.28 0.57 14.87
CA ARG A 98 4.69 1.00 14.89
C ARG A 98 4.84 2.47 14.48
N LEU A 99 4.17 2.88 13.41
CA LEU A 99 4.21 4.26 12.91
C LEU A 99 3.53 5.23 13.86
N CYS A 100 2.40 4.84 14.46
CA CYS A 100 1.69 5.67 15.44
C CYS A 100 2.55 5.96 16.68
N HIS A 101 3.40 5.01 17.10
CA HIS A 101 4.36 5.23 18.19
C HIS A 101 5.56 6.10 17.80
N ALA A 102 5.96 6.08 16.52
CA ALA A 102 7.12 6.84 16.03
C ALA A 102 6.78 8.29 15.65
N LEU A 103 5.53 8.57 15.32
CA LEU A 103 5.04 9.90 14.96
C LEU A 103 4.54 10.65 16.20
N PRO A 104 4.93 11.92 16.40
CA PRO A 104 4.63 12.64 17.65
C PRO A 104 3.15 12.97 17.84
N ASN A 105 2.42 13.26 16.75
CA ASN A 105 1.00 13.67 16.77
C ASN A 105 0.18 12.75 15.88
N CYS A 106 0.04 11.49 16.28
CA CYS A 106 -0.61 10.47 15.46
C CYS A 106 -1.85 9.86 16.13
N GLU A 107 -2.92 9.72 15.35
CA GLU A 107 -4.09 8.91 15.68
C GLU A 107 -4.20 7.75 14.68
N ILE A 108 -4.52 6.55 15.17
CA ILE A 108 -4.74 5.38 14.33
C ILE A 108 -6.21 4.99 14.31
N ARG A 109 -6.74 4.77 13.10
CA ARG A 109 -8.09 4.25 12.89
C ARG A 109 -8.03 2.93 12.13
N ARG A 110 -8.64 1.90 12.73
CA ARG A 110 -8.71 0.55 12.17
C ARG A 110 -10.08 0.29 11.53
N TRP A 111 -10.09 -0.43 10.42
CA TRP A 111 -11.30 -0.96 9.78
C TRP A 111 -11.23 -2.47 9.66
N TYR A 112 -12.30 -3.15 10.05
CA TYR A 112 -12.42 -4.60 10.06
C TYR A 112 -13.52 -5.09 9.13
#